data_AF-A0A845W8B0-F1
#
_entry.id   AF-A0A845W8B0-F1
#
_cell.length_a   1.000
_cell.length_b   1.000
_cell.length_c   1.000
_cell.angle_alpha   90.00
_cell.angle_beta   90.00
_cell.angle_gamma   90.00
#
_symmetry.space_group_name_H-M   'P 1'
#
loop_
_entity.id
_entity.type
_entity.pdbx_description
1 polymer ?
#
loop_
_entity_poly.entity_id
_entity_poly.type
_entity_poly.pdbx_seq_one_letter_code
_entity_poly.pdbx_strand_id
1 'polypeptide(L)'
;VNTAQPSDDQLKKTSASDSQWGIRVVIGGDGSWYQKGTGGLAYMDSFNWNTDTPVFIFSENRAGGSEKAVAEAISHEVGHSLGLTHDGNLTNHYYTGHDNGNVETGWAPIMGEGNDRNLTQWSKGEYTGASNQEDDLDIITGQNGFGYRLDDYGNSRTSAAALSFNGGQVETYGIIEQNNDIDWFQFNSTTGNIALDIQPFERGPNLDILAKLYNASGQLISVSNPIGSLSASFNLDLNPGQYYLSIDGTGLGNLATGYSDYGSLGQYSITGGVAE
;
A
#
# COMPACT_ATOMS: atom_id res chain seq x y z
N VAL A 1 -16.37 2.72 -6.82
CA VAL A 1 -16.19 1.65 -7.82
C VAL A 1 -17.51 1.47 -8.56
N ASN A 2 -17.53 1.63 -9.89
CA ASN A 2 -18.69 1.24 -10.71
C ASN A 2 -18.49 -0.22 -11.15
N THR A 3 -19.57 -0.99 -11.23
CA THR A 3 -19.50 -2.41 -11.68
C THR A 3 -19.74 -2.54 -13.18
N ALA A 4 -19.92 -1.42 -13.88
CA ALA A 4 -20.09 -1.41 -15.33
C ALA A 4 -18.74 -1.56 -16.01
N GLN A 5 -18.63 -2.52 -16.93
CA GLN A 5 -17.45 -2.67 -17.77
C GLN A 5 -17.20 -1.36 -18.54
N PRO A 6 -15.98 -0.80 -18.48
CA PRO A 6 -15.62 0.35 -19.29
C PRO A 6 -15.81 0.05 -20.78
N SER A 7 -16.17 1.05 -21.59
CA SER A 7 -16.13 0.88 -23.04
C SER A 7 -14.68 0.67 -23.49
N ASP A 8 -14.48 0.07 -24.66
CA ASP A 8 -13.12 -0.17 -25.18
C ASP A 8 -12.31 1.13 -25.37
N ASP A 9 -12.98 2.26 -25.63
CA ASP A 9 -12.32 3.56 -25.73
C ASP A 9 -11.83 4.09 -24.38
N GLN A 10 -12.42 3.63 -23.26
CA GLN A 10 -11.96 3.94 -21.89
C GLN A 10 -10.82 3.01 -21.43
N LEU A 11 -10.31 2.13 -22.31
CA LEU A 11 -9.19 1.21 -22.05
C LEU A 11 -8.01 1.46 -23.00
N LYS A 12 -8.01 2.58 -23.71
CA LYS A 12 -7.00 2.95 -24.71
C LYS A 12 -6.64 4.41 -24.55
N LYS A 13 -5.36 4.72 -24.57
CA LYS A 13 -4.91 6.12 -24.61
C LYS A 13 -5.00 6.63 -26.05
N THR A 14 -6.11 7.27 -26.40
CA THR A 14 -6.40 7.66 -27.80
C THR A 14 -5.61 8.87 -28.26
N SER A 15 -5.12 9.71 -27.35
CA SER A 15 -4.31 10.89 -27.64
C SER A 15 -3.51 11.35 -26.41
N ALA A 16 -2.61 12.32 -26.60
CA ALA A 16 -1.88 12.94 -25.49
C ALA A 16 -2.78 13.79 -24.56
N SER A 17 -3.96 14.22 -25.03
CA SER A 17 -4.95 14.96 -24.25
C SER A 17 -6.06 14.07 -23.69
N ASP A 18 -5.95 12.76 -23.89
CA ASP A 18 -6.87 11.81 -23.27
C ASP A 18 -6.78 11.96 -21.74
N SER A 19 -7.91 11.87 -21.06
CA SER A 19 -8.02 11.97 -19.60
C SER A 19 -8.67 10.73 -19.00
N GLN A 20 -9.02 9.73 -19.81
CA GLN A 20 -9.65 8.50 -19.35
C GLN A 20 -9.23 7.29 -20.18
N TRP A 21 -8.32 6.49 -19.63
CA TRP A 21 -7.98 5.16 -20.12
C TRP A 21 -7.61 4.25 -18.94
N GLY A 22 -7.29 2.99 -19.20
CA GLY A 22 -6.90 2.05 -18.17
C GLY A 22 -6.40 0.72 -18.75
N ILE A 23 -5.96 -0.18 -17.87
CA ILE A 23 -5.50 -1.52 -18.23
C ILE A 23 -6.54 -2.56 -17.83
N ARG A 24 -6.82 -3.50 -18.74
CA ARG A 24 -7.64 -4.67 -18.44
C ARG A 24 -6.75 -5.78 -17.88
N VAL A 25 -7.16 -6.37 -16.76
CA VAL A 25 -6.55 -7.58 -16.20
C VAL A 25 -7.45 -8.78 -16.48
N VAL A 26 -6.92 -9.81 -17.14
CA VAL A 26 -7.65 -11.03 -17.49
C VAL A 26 -7.11 -12.19 -16.66
N ILE A 27 -7.95 -12.77 -15.80
CA ILE A 27 -7.56 -13.80 -14.84
C ILE A 27 -8.17 -15.14 -15.26
N GLY A 28 -7.34 -16.17 -15.45
CA GLY A 28 -7.80 -17.55 -15.67
C GLY A 28 -6.88 -18.41 -16.54
N GLY A 29 -7.07 -19.73 -16.44
CA GLY A 29 -6.37 -20.73 -17.24
C GLY A 29 -4.92 -20.99 -16.82
N ASP A 30 -4.24 -21.81 -17.62
CA ASP A 30 -2.89 -22.33 -17.39
C ASP A 30 -1.82 -21.75 -18.36
N GLY A 31 -2.20 -20.75 -19.15
CA GLY A 31 -1.32 -20.12 -20.14
C GLY A 31 -0.91 -21.03 -21.31
N SER A 32 -1.57 -22.17 -21.52
CA SER A 32 -1.24 -23.15 -22.58
C SER A 32 -1.23 -22.57 -24.00
N TRP A 33 -1.97 -21.49 -24.27
CA TRP A 33 -1.97 -20.81 -25.56
C TRP A 33 -0.76 -19.89 -25.79
N TYR A 34 -0.01 -19.55 -24.73
CA TYR A 34 1.22 -18.74 -24.80
C TYR A 34 2.45 -19.61 -24.54
N GLN A 35 2.63 -20.01 -23.28
CA GLN A 35 3.69 -20.87 -22.80
C GLN A 35 3.23 -21.54 -21.51
N LYS A 36 3.27 -22.87 -21.50
CA LYS A 36 2.86 -23.66 -20.32
C LYS A 36 3.74 -23.32 -19.12
N GLY A 37 3.10 -23.04 -17.98
CA GLY A 37 3.78 -22.72 -16.72
C GLY A 37 4.05 -21.23 -16.50
N THR A 38 3.73 -20.36 -17.46
CA THR A 38 3.76 -18.92 -17.27
C THR A 38 2.71 -18.52 -16.22
N GLY A 39 3.11 -17.72 -15.24
CA GLY A 39 2.19 -17.26 -14.21
C GLY A 39 1.43 -15.98 -14.58
N GLY A 40 2.01 -15.13 -15.41
CA GLY A 40 1.40 -13.91 -15.92
C GLY A 40 2.12 -13.38 -17.15
N LEU A 41 1.46 -12.48 -17.88
CA LEU A 41 1.97 -11.88 -19.10
C LEU A 41 1.48 -10.45 -19.22
N ALA A 42 2.42 -9.53 -19.31
CA ALA A 42 2.20 -8.13 -19.65
C ALA A 42 3.20 -7.65 -20.70
N TYR A 43 2.79 -6.65 -21.47
CA TYR A 43 3.71 -5.86 -22.28
C TYR A 43 4.13 -4.62 -21.48
N MET A 44 5.41 -4.29 -21.56
CA MET A 44 5.92 -3.05 -20.97
C MET A 44 5.20 -1.84 -21.58
N ASP A 45 4.86 -0.86 -20.73
CA ASP A 45 4.23 0.41 -21.11
C ASP A 45 2.84 0.31 -21.75
N SER A 46 2.22 -0.87 -21.76
CA SER A 46 0.96 -1.10 -22.47
C SER A 46 -0.22 -0.31 -21.92
N PHE A 47 -0.12 0.20 -20.68
CA PHE A 47 -1.10 1.13 -20.10
C PHE A 47 -1.30 2.37 -20.97
N ASN A 48 -0.25 2.86 -21.64
CA ASN A 48 -0.31 4.08 -22.45
C ASN A 48 -0.55 3.84 -23.94
N TRP A 49 -0.89 2.62 -24.35
CA TRP A 49 -1.08 2.32 -25.78
C TRP A 49 -2.48 2.72 -26.26
N ASN A 50 -2.58 3.02 -27.56
CA ASN A 50 -3.87 3.32 -28.21
C ASN A 50 -4.64 2.04 -28.62
N THR A 51 -4.18 0.88 -28.16
CA THR A 51 -4.77 -0.44 -28.37
C THR A 51 -5.05 -1.10 -27.02
N ASP A 52 -6.23 -1.68 -26.87
CA ASP A 52 -6.62 -2.41 -25.65
C ASP A 52 -5.77 -3.68 -25.59
N THR A 53 -4.72 -3.62 -24.77
CA THR A 53 -3.69 -4.65 -24.64
C THR A 53 -3.71 -5.14 -23.20
N PRO A 54 -4.52 -6.16 -22.89
CA PRO A 54 -4.67 -6.63 -21.52
C PRO A 54 -3.39 -7.23 -20.96
N VAL A 55 -3.31 -7.25 -19.63
CA VAL A 55 -2.39 -8.12 -18.90
C VAL A 55 -3.11 -9.39 -18.48
N PHE A 56 -2.42 -10.53 -18.48
CA PHE A 56 -3.00 -11.85 -18.25
C PHE A 56 -2.41 -12.48 -17.00
N ILE A 57 -3.27 -13.03 -16.13
CA ILE A 57 -2.87 -13.80 -14.96
C ILE A 57 -3.37 -15.23 -15.13
N PHE A 58 -2.44 -16.17 -15.28
CA PHE A 58 -2.75 -17.59 -15.42
C PHE A 58 -2.84 -18.21 -14.02
N SER A 59 -4.02 -18.06 -13.40
CA SER A 59 -4.23 -18.37 -11.99
C SER A 59 -3.95 -19.83 -11.62
N GLU A 60 -4.12 -20.79 -12.54
CA GLU A 60 -3.79 -22.20 -12.30
C GLU A 60 -2.28 -22.42 -12.02
N ASN A 61 -1.42 -21.57 -12.58
CA ASN A 61 0.03 -21.60 -12.37
C ASN A 61 0.47 -20.75 -11.16
N ARG A 62 -0.44 -20.04 -10.48
CA ARG A 62 -0.14 -19.21 -9.30
C ARG A 62 -0.51 -19.94 -8.03
N ALA A 63 0.39 -20.82 -7.58
CA ALA A 63 0.25 -21.63 -6.36
C ALA A 63 -1.11 -22.37 -6.29
N GLY A 64 -1.58 -22.93 -7.41
CA GLY A 64 -2.86 -23.64 -7.49
C GLY A 64 -4.10 -22.73 -7.39
N GLY A 65 -3.98 -21.46 -7.78
CA GLY A 65 -5.06 -20.48 -7.68
C GLY A 65 -5.19 -19.82 -6.31
N SER A 66 -4.11 -19.79 -5.53
CA SER A 66 -4.07 -19.08 -4.24
C SER A 66 -4.38 -17.60 -4.46
N GLU A 67 -5.30 -17.06 -3.67
CA GLU A 67 -5.72 -15.66 -3.77
C GLU A 67 -4.55 -14.69 -3.64
N LYS A 68 -3.65 -14.91 -2.66
CA LYS A 68 -2.45 -14.08 -2.47
C LYS A 68 -1.56 -14.13 -3.71
N ALA A 69 -1.24 -15.33 -4.21
CA ALA A 69 -0.35 -15.47 -5.36
C ALA A 69 -0.95 -14.88 -6.66
N VAL A 70 -2.28 -14.97 -6.81
CA VAL A 70 -2.99 -14.32 -7.92
C VAL A 70 -2.99 -12.81 -7.75
N ALA A 71 -3.24 -12.28 -6.56
CA ALA A 71 -3.22 -10.84 -6.27
C ALA A 71 -1.83 -10.22 -6.49
N GLU A 72 -0.76 -10.87 -6.02
CA GLU A 72 0.61 -10.41 -6.28
C GLU A 72 0.91 -10.40 -7.79
N ALA A 73 0.50 -11.44 -8.52
CA ALA A 73 0.67 -11.47 -9.96
C ALA A 73 -0.12 -10.35 -10.67
N ILE A 74 -1.34 -10.04 -10.22
CA ILE A 74 -2.11 -8.91 -10.76
C ILE A 74 -1.32 -7.61 -10.64
N SER A 75 -0.85 -7.28 -9.43
CA SER A 75 -0.09 -6.04 -9.20
C SER A 75 1.22 -6.03 -10.00
N HIS A 76 1.94 -7.15 -10.05
CA HIS A 76 3.19 -7.30 -10.80
C HIS A 76 3.02 -7.07 -12.31
N GLU A 77 2.05 -7.74 -12.94
CA GLU A 77 1.82 -7.59 -14.38
C GLU A 77 1.26 -6.20 -14.72
N VAL A 78 0.46 -5.61 -13.83
CA VAL A 78 0.05 -4.20 -13.97
C VAL A 78 1.27 -3.27 -13.86
N GLY A 79 2.23 -3.57 -12.98
CA GLY A 79 3.51 -2.84 -12.89
C GLY A 79 4.27 -2.81 -14.21
N HIS A 80 4.39 -3.95 -14.92
CA HIS A 80 4.93 -3.95 -16.28
C HIS A 80 4.16 -3.06 -17.25
N SER A 81 2.83 -3.11 -17.23
CA SER A 81 2.04 -2.23 -18.11
C SER A 81 2.27 -0.74 -17.83
N LEU A 82 2.69 -0.39 -16.62
CA LEU A 82 3.01 0.96 -16.15
C LEU A 82 4.49 1.34 -16.33
N GLY A 83 5.32 0.46 -16.88
CA GLY A 83 6.72 0.73 -17.22
C GLY A 83 7.76 0.19 -16.23
N LEU A 84 7.36 -0.65 -15.27
CA LEU A 84 8.28 -1.20 -14.27
C LEU A 84 8.95 -2.50 -14.74
N THR A 85 10.24 -2.66 -14.46
CA THR A 85 10.98 -3.90 -14.69
C THR A 85 11.11 -4.71 -13.39
N HIS A 86 11.63 -5.95 -13.50
CA HIS A 86 11.71 -6.83 -12.33
C HIS A 86 12.70 -6.32 -11.27
N ASP A 87 12.28 -6.46 -10.02
CA ASP A 87 13.14 -6.31 -8.85
C ASP A 87 13.85 -7.63 -8.56
N GLY A 88 15.14 -7.66 -8.90
CA GLY A 88 16.03 -8.78 -8.66
C GLY A 88 17.19 -8.44 -7.72
N ASN A 89 18.08 -9.40 -7.53
CA ASN A 89 19.35 -9.17 -6.84
C ASN A 89 20.52 -9.72 -7.67
N LEU A 90 21.73 -9.68 -7.10
CA LEU A 90 22.95 -10.17 -7.77
C LEU A 90 22.88 -11.61 -8.30
N THR A 91 21.98 -12.45 -7.76
CA THR A 91 21.91 -13.89 -8.06
C THR A 91 20.57 -14.35 -8.63
N ASN A 92 19.49 -13.60 -8.40
CA ASN A 92 18.12 -13.97 -8.76
C ASN A 92 17.46 -12.85 -9.53
N HIS A 93 16.73 -13.21 -10.59
CA HIS A 93 15.99 -12.23 -11.37
C HIS A 93 14.80 -11.65 -10.61
N TYR A 94 14.21 -12.44 -9.71
CA TYR A 94 13.13 -12.04 -8.82
C TYR A 94 13.64 -12.10 -7.38
N TYR A 95 13.63 -10.97 -6.69
CA TYR A 95 14.01 -10.91 -5.30
C TYR A 95 12.85 -11.36 -4.41
N THR A 96 13.11 -12.33 -3.54
CA THR A 96 12.11 -12.92 -2.64
C THR A 96 11.95 -12.17 -1.32
N GLY A 97 12.60 -11.01 -1.17
CA GLY A 97 12.50 -10.18 0.02
C GLY A 97 13.21 -10.73 1.27
N HIS A 98 12.80 -10.21 2.41
CA HIS A 98 13.35 -10.49 3.74
C HIS A 98 12.36 -11.23 4.64
N ASP A 99 12.91 -11.89 5.66
CA ASP A 99 12.18 -12.79 6.56
C ASP A 99 11.35 -13.82 5.78
N ASN A 100 10.56 -14.62 6.48
CA ASN A 100 9.56 -15.48 5.85
C ASN A 100 8.18 -15.02 6.31
N GLY A 101 7.11 -15.44 5.62
CA GLY A 101 5.73 -15.05 5.92
C GLY A 101 5.18 -15.47 7.31
N ASN A 102 6.04 -15.83 8.26
CA ASN A 102 5.67 -16.10 9.65
C ASN A 102 5.58 -14.82 10.51
N VAL A 103 6.02 -13.67 9.99
CA VAL A 103 5.91 -12.36 10.65
C VAL A 103 5.18 -11.41 9.71
N GLU A 104 4.29 -10.56 10.20
CA GLU A 104 3.49 -9.65 9.33
C GLU A 104 4.38 -8.67 8.56
N THR A 105 5.50 -8.26 9.17
CA THR A 105 6.50 -7.39 8.54
C THR A 105 7.47 -8.13 7.61
N GLY A 106 7.23 -9.41 7.31
CA GLY A 106 8.00 -10.14 6.30
C GLY A 106 7.75 -9.50 4.93
N TRP A 107 8.80 -8.92 4.33
CA TRP A 107 8.71 -7.96 3.24
C TRP A 107 9.23 -8.50 1.90
N ALA A 108 8.63 -8.12 0.78
CA ALA A 108 9.20 -8.26 -0.57
C ALA A 108 8.76 -7.13 -1.52
N PRO A 109 9.54 -6.82 -2.57
CA PRO A 109 9.09 -5.91 -3.61
C PRO A 109 8.01 -6.56 -4.50
N ILE A 110 7.02 -5.79 -4.94
CA ILE A 110 5.94 -6.23 -5.84
C ILE A 110 6.51 -6.71 -7.18
N MET A 111 7.51 -6.01 -7.72
CA MET A 111 8.19 -6.40 -8.96
C MET A 111 9.19 -7.56 -8.78
N GLY A 112 9.30 -8.13 -7.57
CA GLY A 112 10.06 -9.34 -7.27
C GLY A 112 9.15 -10.58 -7.15
N GLU A 113 9.40 -11.41 -6.14
CA GLU A 113 8.59 -12.60 -5.84
C GLU A 113 8.15 -12.62 -4.36
N GLY A 114 7.03 -11.95 -4.07
CA GLY A 114 6.48 -11.78 -2.73
C GLY A 114 5.41 -12.79 -2.30
N ASN A 115 5.25 -13.91 -3.00
CA ASN A 115 4.15 -14.88 -2.76
C ASN A 115 4.07 -15.39 -1.32
N ASP A 116 5.22 -15.51 -0.65
CA ASP A 116 5.35 -16.00 0.73
C ASP A 116 5.64 -14.86 1.73
N ARG A 117 5.30 -13.61 1.39
CA ARG A 117 5.50 -12.42 2.23
C ARG A 117 4.17 -11.75 2.55
N ASN A 118 4.05 -11.30 3.79
CA ASN A 118 2.82 -10.69 4.29
C ASN A 118 2.73 -9.23 3.88
N LEU A 119 3.87 -8.54 3.87
CA LEU A 119 4.02 -7.18 3.37
C LEU A 119 4.70 -7.22 1.99
N THR A 120 4.01 -6.72 0.97
CA THR A 120 4.61 -6.48 -0.35
C THR A 120 4.46 -5.01 -0.71
N GLN A 121 5.44 -4.40 -1.35
CA GLN A 121 5.45 -2.95 -1.59
C GLN A 121 6.10 -2.60 -2.92
N TRP A 122 5.76 -1.43 -3.47
CA TRP A 122 6.56 -0.80 -4.53
C TRP A 122 7.96 -0.50 -3.99
N SER A 123 8.97 -0.54 -4.85
CA SER A 123 10.37 -0.40 -4.47
C SER A 123 11.09 0.72 -5.19
N LYS A 124 12.20 1.14 -4.60
CA LYS A 124 13.21 1.98 -5.26
C LYS A 124 14.60 1.32 -5.30
N GLY A 125 14.63 -0.01 -5.20
CA GLY A 125 15.88 -0.78 -5.20
C GLY A 125 16.76 -0.55 -3.97
N GLU A 126 16.17 -0.21 -2.83
CA GLU A 126 16.90 0.15 -1.61
C GLU A 126 17.52 -1.04 -0.86
N TYR A 127 16.99 -2.24 -1.09
CA TYR A 127 17.46 -3.45 -0.42
C TYR A 127 18.87 -3.84 -0.88
N THR A 128 19.58 -4.50 0.02
CA THR A 128 20.97 -4.88 -0.23
C THR A 128 21.10 -5.77 -1.46
N GLY A 129 21.88 -5.31 -2.45
CA GLY A 129 22.19 -6.07 -3.66
C GLY A 129 21.12 -6.03 -4.74
N ALA A 130 20.18 -5.09 -4.68
CA ALA A 130 19.19 -4.84 -5.72
C ALA A 130 19.85 -4.71 -7.11
N SER A 131 19.31 -5.41 -8.10
CA SER A 131 19.76 -5.32 -9.50
C SER A 131 19.05 -4.22 -10.29
N ASN A 132 17.97 -3.66 -9.73
CA ASN A 132 17.17 -2.59 -10.29
C ASN A 132 17.10 -1.43 -9.29
N GLN A 133 17.10 -0.19 -9.78
CA GLN A 133 17.01 1.05 -9.00
C GLN A 133 15.96 2.01 -9.58
N GLU A 134 14.99 1.47 -10.31
CA GLU A 134 13.78 2.20 -10.70
C GLU A 134 13.10 2.79 -9.46
N ASP A 135 12.65 4.04 -9.53
CA ASP A 135 11.77 4.62 -8.53
C ASP A 135 10.34 4.30 -8.97
N ASP A 136 9.80 3.19 -8.47
CA ASP A 136 8.50 2.66 -8.92
C ASP A 136 7.38 3.69 -8.81
N LEU A 137 7.31 4.39 -7.68
CA LEU A 137 6.30 5.41 -7.44
C LEU A 137 6.42 6.60 -8.41
N ASP A 138 7.65 7.08 -8.69
CA ASP A 138 7.87 8.15 -9.69
C ASP A 138 7.51 7.69 -11.11
N ILE A 139 7.83 6.45 -11.48
CA ILE A 139 7.46 5.90 -12.79
C ILE A 139 5.94 5.78 -12.92
N ILE A 140 5.28 5.15 -11.93
CA ILE A 140 3.83 4.96 -11.90
C ILE A 140 3.13 6.32 -12.01
N THR A 141 3.49 7.28 -11.16
CA THR A 141 2.75 8.55 -11.01
C THR A 141 3.23 9.68 -11.93
N GLY A 142 4.42 9.56 -12.50
CA GLY A 142 5.03 10.57 -13.36
C GLY A 142 4.85 10.29 -14.86
N GLN A 143 4.74 9.03 -15.26
CA GLN A 143 4.85 8.63 -16.68
C GLN A 143 3.55 8.10 -17.28
N ASN A 144 2.55 7.81 -16.45
CA ASN A 144 1.32 7.13 -16.88
C ASN A 144 0.09 8.03 -16.94
N GLY A 145 0.26 9.35 -16.93
CA GLY A 145 -0.84 10.31 -17.14
C GLY A 145 -1.85 10.39 -16.00
N PHE A 146 -1.54 9.80 -14.85
CA PHE A 146 -2.22 9.97 -13.57
C PHE A 146 -1.17 10.13 -12.48
N GLY A 147 -1.53 10.79 -11.38
CA GLY A 147 -0.66 10.92 -10.20
C GLY A 147 -1.20 10.18 -8.99
N TYR A 148 -0.71 10.55 -7.81
CA TYR A 148 -1.30 10.10 -6.55
C TYR A 148 -2.77 10.48 -6.41
N ARG A 149 -3.45 9.81 -5.48
CA ARG A 149 -4.77 10.23 -5.06
C ARG A 149 -4.67 11.60 -4.38
N LEU A 150 -5.82 12.26 -4.24
CA LEU A 150 -5.86 13.47 -3.43
C LEU A 150 -5.78 13.08 -1.96
N ASP A 151 -4.91 13.78 -1.22
CA ASP A 151 -4.79 13.77 0.24
C ASP A 151 -6.19 13.89 0.89
N ASP A 152 -6.52 12.96 1.78
CA ASP A 152 -7.77 12.92 2.53
C ASP A 152 -7.69 13.59 3.91
N TYR A 153 -6.51 13.68 4.52
CA TYR A 153 -6.28 14.34 5.81
C TYR A 153 -4.97 15.14 5.87
N GLY A 154 -5.09 16.40 6.30
CA GLY A 154 -3.96 17.31 6.26
C GLY A 154 -2.72 16.88 7.06
N ASN A 155 -1.58 16.99 6.39
CA ASN A 155 -0.19 16.69 6.76
C ASN A 155 0.43 17.39 7.99
N SER A 156 -0.37 17.99 8.88
CA SER A 156 0.14 18.71 10.06
C SER A 156 -0.85 18.79 11.21
N ARG A 157 -0.32 18.97 12.42
CA ARG A 157 -1.14 19.26 13.61
C ARG A 157 -2.09 20.46 13.44
N THR A 158 -1.69 21.47 12.67
CA THR A 158 -2.51 22.67 12.42
C THR A 158 -3.65 22.43 11.43
N SER A 159 -3.53 21.40 10.59
CA SER A 159 -4.55 20.96 9.63
C SER A 159 -5.30 19.72 10.10
N ALA A 160 -5.13 19.31 11.36
CA ALA A 160 -5.69 18.08 11.88
C ALA A 160 -7.23 18.04 11.76
N ALA A 161 -7.74 17.00 11.11
CA ALA A 161 -9.16 16.74 11.01
C ALA A 161 -9.75 16.34 12.38
N ALA A 162 -11.03 16.58 12.60
CA ALA A 162 -11.67 16.04 13.80
C ALA A 162 -11.76 14.51 13.69
N LEU A 163 -11.28 13.78 14.71
CA LEU A 163 -11.49 12.33 14.78
C LEU A 163 -13.00 12.07 14.92
N SER A 164 -13.57 11.24 14.04
CA SER A 164 -15.00 10.98 14.02
C SER A 164 -15.36 9.95 15.09
N PHE A 165 -16.22 10.33 16.04
CA PHE A 165 -16.77 9.42 17.03
C PHE A 165 -18.19 9.79 17.47
N ASN A 166 -18.97 8.78 17.88
CA ASN A 166 -20.35 8.93 18.32
C ASN A 166 -20.58 8.16 19.64
N GLY A 167 -20.87 8.88 20.72
CA GLY A 167 -21.03 8.29 22.05
C GLY A 167 -19.75 7.62 22.53
N GLY A 168 -18.59 8.21 22.22
CA GLY A 168 -17.26 7.71 22.53
C GLY A 168 -16.75 6.61 21.60
N GLN A 169 -17.53 6.08 20.66
CA GLN A 169 -17.06 5.08 19.69
C GLN A 169 -16.46 5.73 18.45
N VAL A 170 -15.21 5.37 18.13
CA VAL A 170 -14.48 5.84 16.95
C VAL A 170 -14.68 4.87 15.80
N GLU A 171 -14.96 5.43 14.62
CA GLU A 171 -14.87 4.75 13.34
C GLU A 171 -14.45 5.78 12.29
N THR A 172 -13.21 5.69 11.83
CA THR A 172 -12.60 6.59 10.84
C THR A 172 -11.76 5.77 9.87
N TYR A 173 -11.74 6.14 8.59
CA TYR A 173 -10.97 5.46 7.55
C TYR A 173 -10.13 6.49 6.81
N GLY A 174 -8.92 6.14 6.42
CA GLY A 174 -8.04 7.01 5.65
C GLY A 174 -7.15 6.23 4.68
N ILE A 175 -6.34 6.97 3.92
CA ILE A 175 -5.32 6.41 3.03
C ILE A 175 -4.05 7.22 3.14
N ILE A 176 -2.93 6.55 3.45
CA ILE A 176 -1.60 7.12 3.22
C ILE A 176 -1.28 6.93 1.75
N GLU A 177 -1.48 7.94 0.91
CA GLU A 177 -1.36 7.76 -0.55
C GLU A 177 0.06 7.87 -1.10
N GLN A 178 0.97 8.51 -0.37
CA GLN A 178 2.36 8.74 -0.76
C GLN A 178 3.30 8.75 0.45
N ASN A 179 4.58 8.57 0.21
CA ASN A 179 5.57 8.27 1.26
C ASN A 179 5.96 9.45 2.17
N ASN A 180 5.36 10.62 1.96
CA ASN A 180 5.52 11.80 2.80
C ASN A 180 4.20 12.29 3.38
N ASP A 181 3.15 11.48 3.23
CA ASP A 181 1.82 11.76 3.71
C ASP A 181 1.64 11.30 5.17
N ILE A 182 1.09 12.18 5.99
CA ILE A 182 0.87 11.98 7.42
C ILE A 182 -0.51 12.50 7.78
N ASP A 183 -1.42 11.60 8.12
CA ASP A 183 -2.78 11.98 8.48
C ASP A 183 -2.86 12.44 9.94
N TRP A 184 -3.27 13.68 10.15
CA TRP A 184 -3.48 14.23 11.49
C TRP A 184 -4.96 14.31 11.88
N PHE A 185 -5.25 13.80 13.06
CA PHE A 185 -6.55 13.90 13.72
C PHE A 185 -6.44 14.63 15.06
N GLN A 186 -7.51 15.28 15.47
CA GLN A 186 -7.67 15.89 16.79
C GLN A 186 -8.95 15.41 17.47
N PHE A 187 -8.89 15.28 18.79
CA PHE A 187 -10.05 14.96 19.62
C PHE A 187 -9.90 15.57 21.01
N ASN A 188 -11.02 15.73 21.69
CA ASN A 188 -11.01 16.06 23.11
C ASN A 188 -11.27 14.77 23.89
N SER A 189 -10.47 14.55 24.93
CA SER A 189 -10.75 13.53 25.93
C SER A 189 -11.20 14.21 27.20
N THR A 190 -12.16 13.64 27.91
CA THR A 190 -12.48 14.05 29.29
C THR A 190 -11.58 13.30 30.27
N THR A 191 -12.11 12.50 31.19
CA THR A 191 -11.27 11.68 32.06
C THR A 191 -11.55 10.23 31.75
N GLY A 192 -10.53 9.49 31.31
CA GLY A 192 -10.66 8.06 31.16
C GLY A 192 -9.70 7.47 30.15
N ASN A 193 -9.90 6.18 29.94
CA ASN A 193 -9.15 5.38 29.01
C ASN A 193 -9.49 5.77 27.57
N ILE A 194 -8.47 5.91 26.74
CA ILE A 194 -8.60 5.78 25.29
C ILE A 194 -8.16 4.37 24.90
N ALA A 195 -8.93 3.74 24.03
CA ALA A 195 -8.63 2.43 23.46
C ALA A 195 -8.81 2.55 21.95
N LEU A 196 -7.73 2.78 21.22
CA LEU A 196 -7.76 2.95 19.77
C LEU A 196 -7.00 1.82 19.10
N ASP A 197 -7.64 1.17 18.14
CA ASP A 197 -7.06 0.17 17.26
C ASP A 197 -6.92 0.78 15.86
N ILE A 198 -5.69 0.86 15.36
CA ILE A 198 -5.36 1.37 14.04
C ILE A 198 -4.88 0.21 13.19
N GLN A 199 -5.70 -0.20 12.23
CA GLN A 199 -5.48 -1.40 11.41
C GLN A 199 -5.23 -0.98 9.96
N PRO A 200 -4.22 -1.56 9.28
CA PRO A 200 -4.12 -1.41 7.83
C PRO A 200 -5.26 -2.19 7.16
N PHE A 201 -5.38 -2.09 5.84
CA PHE A 201 -6.39 -2.85 5.11
C PHE A 201 -6.33 -4.36 5.43
N GLU A 202 -7.49 -4.97 5.72
CA GLU A 202 -7.59 -6.30 6.32
C GLU A 202 -7.03 -7.44 5.44
N ARG A 203 -6.88 -7.23 4.14
CA ARG A 203 -6.51 -8.27 3.17
C ARG A 203 -5.43 -7.78 2.21
N GLY A 204 -4.20 -8.24 2.44
CA GLY A 204 -3.02 -7.87 1.64
C GLY A 204 -2.59 -6.41 1.84
N PRO A 205 -2.38 -5.94 3.08
CA PRO A 205 -1.92 -4.57 3.31
C PRO A 205 -0.52 -4.34 2.77
N ASN A 206 -0.28 -3.13 2.24
CA ASN A 206 1.05 -2.63 1.88
C ASN A 206 1.56 -1.56 2.88
N LEU A 207 0.71 -1.13 3.81
CA LEU A 207 1.00 -0.11 4.82
C LEU A 207 1.50 -0.76 6.12
N ASP A 208 2.66 -0.33 6.59
CA ASP A 208 3.15 -0.54 7.97
C ASP A 208 2.91 0.73 8.77
N ILE A 209 2.06 0.66 9.80
CA ILE A 209 1.52 1.83 10.49
C ILE A 209 2.42 2.29 11.62
N LEU A 210 2.77 3.58 11.59
CA LEU A 210 3.31 4.32 12.71
C LEU A 210 2.27 5.32 13.23
N ALA A 211 1.70 5.03 14.40
CA ALA A 211 0.78 5.94 15.08
C ALA A 211 1.48 6.69 16.22
N LYS A 212 1.25 8.00 16.33
CA LYS A 212 1.80 8.85 17.41
C LYS A 212 0.70 9.69 18.05
N LEU A 213 0.69 9.74 19.37
CA LEU A 213 -0.27 10.50 20.17
C LEU A 213 0.42 11.70 20.81
N TYR A 214 -0.16 12.89 20.68
CA TYR A 214 0.36 14.15 21.18
C TYR A 214 -0.66 14.89 22.05
N ASN A 215 -0.17 15.72 22.98
CA ASN A 215 -1.02 16.64 23.73
C ASN A 215 -1.26 17.97 22.98
N ALA A 216 -2.05 18.86 23.60
CA ALA A 216 -2.36 20.19 23.08
C ALA A 216 -1.15 21.10 22.80
N SER A 217 -0.01 20.91 23.50
CA SER A 217 1.21 21.68 23.27
C SER A 217 2.09 21.09 22.15
N GLY A 218 1.72 19.93 21.59
CA GLY A 218 2.48 19.22 20.57
C GLY A 218 3.58 18.34 21.16
N GLN A 219 3.56 18.06 22.46
CA GLN A 219 4.46 17.10 23.07
C GLN A 219 3.95 15.69 22.79
N LEU A 220 4.87 14.83 22.34
CA LEU A 220 4.62 13.42 22.13
C LEU A 220 4.34 12.72 23.46
N ILE A 221 3.20 12.03 23.54
CA ILE A 221 2.77 11.23 24.69
C ILE A 221 3.18 9.78 24.50
N SER A 222 2.87 9.22 23.33
CA SER A 222 3.07 7.80 23.04
C SER A 222 3.27 7.57 21.54
N VAL A 223 3.95 6.48 21.22
CA VAL A 223 4.19 5.98 19.86
C VAL A 223 3.79 4.52 19.83
N SER A 224 3.15 4.08 18.75
CA SER A 224 2.85 2.67 18.50
C SER A 224 3.26 2.29 17.08
N ASN A 225 4.21 1.36 17.01
CA ASN A 225 4.55 0.53 15.85
C ASN A 225 5.18 -0.76 16.45
N PRO A 226 4.36 -1.74 16.87
CA PRO A 226 4.83 -2.95 17.53
C PRO A 226 5.65 -3.82 16.57
N ILE A 227 6.77 -4.36 17.05
CA ILE A 227 7.65 -5.22 16.23
C ILE A 227 6.87 -6.43 15.72
N GLY A 228 6.94 -6.66 14.40
CA GLY A 228 6.34 -7.82 13.74
C GLY A 228 4.83 -7.70 13.49
N SER A 229 4.25 -6.52 13.70
CA SER A 229 2.87 -6.15 13.40
C SER A 229 2.84 -4.98 12.43
N LEU A 230 1.89 -4.97 11.51
CA LEU A 230 1.61 -3.80 10.65
C LEU A 230 0.60 -2.83 11.28
N SER A 231 -0.10 -3.27 12.32
CA SER A 231 -1.09 -2.48 13.06
C SER A 231 -0.46 -1.68 14.20
N ALA A 232 -1.18 -0.63 14.64
CA ALA A 232 -0.83 0.16 15.81
C ALA A 232 -2.03 0.25 16.78
N SER A 233 -1.77 0.50 18.06
CA SER A 233 -2.84 0.64 19.05
C SER A 233 -2.43 1.54 20.21
N PHE A 234 -3.43 2.10 20.88
CA PHE A 234 -3.28 2.81 22.14
C PHE A 234 -4.28 2.30 23.15
N ASN A 235 -3.81 2.02 24.36
CA ASN A 235 -4.66 1.73 25.51
C ASN A 235 -4.07 2.41 26.74
N LEU A 236 -4.51 3.63 27.03
CA LEU A 236 -3.94 4.46 28.09
C LEU A 236 -4.94 5.48 28.64
N ASP A 237 -4.76 5.87 29.90
CA ASP A 237 -5.58 6.90 30.53
C ASP A 237 -5.10 8.30 30.18
N LEU A 238 -6.03 9.16 29.78
CA LEU A 238 -5.78 10.56 29.49
C LEU A 238 -6.50 11.47 30.48
N ASN A 239 -5.83 12.59 30.78
CA ASN A 239 -6.46 13.70 31.51
C ASN A 239 -7.36 14.51 30.57
N PRO A 240 -8.30 15.31 31.12
CA PRO A 240 -9.11 16.21 30.31
C PRO A 240 -8.26 17.15 29.46
N GLY A 241 -8.52 17.18 28.16
CA GLY A 241 -7.80 18.05 27.25
C GLY A 241 -7.97 17.69 25.77
N GLN A 242 -7.36 18.53 24.94
CA GLN A 242 -7.23 18.30 23.51
C GLN A 242 -5.98 17.47 23.21
N TYR A 243 -6.15 16.49 22.32
CA TYR A 243 -5.11 15.57 21.88
C TYR A 243 -5.08 15.51 20.35
N TYR A 244 -3.95 15.04 19.84
CA TYR A 244 -3.73 14.83 18.42
C TYR A 244 -3.18 13.44 18.17
N LEU A 245 -3.67 12.79 17.13
CA LEU A 245 -3.20 11.51 16.63
C LEU A 245 -2.62 11.74 15.24
N SER A 246 -1.40 11.26 14.98
CA SER A 246 -0.85 11.21 13.62
C SER A 246 -0.70 9.76 13.18
N ILE A 247 -1.08 9.47 11.95
CA ILE A 247 -0.91 8.18 11.27
C ILE A 247 0.06 8.38 10.10
N ASP A 248 1.02 7.48 9.95
CA ASP A 248 2.13 7.59 8.99
C ASP A 248 2.50 6.18 8.52
N GLY A 249 3.07 6.08 7.31
CA GLY A 249 3.75 4.88 6.84
C GLY A 249 5.16 4.80 7.43
N THR A 250 5.66 3.60 7.74
CA THR A 250 7.02 3.47 8.29
C THR A 250 7.82 2.31 7.73
N GLY A 251 9.10 2.28 8.06
CA GLY A 251 10.02 1.19 7.70
C GLY A 251 10.44 0.38 8.91
N LEU A 252 11.02 -0.79 8.66
CA LEU A 252 11.55 -1.67 9.70
C LEU A 252 13.07 -1.80 9.61
N GLY A 253 13.76 -1.54 10.73
CA GLY A 253 15.17 -1.87 10.90
C GLY A 253 16.09 -1.17 9.89
N ASN A 254 16.87 -1.95 9.15
CA ASN A 254 17.75 -1.46 8.09
C ASN A 254 17.48 -2.20 6.78
N LEU A 255 18.00 -1.67 5.67
CA LEU A 255 17.76 -2.19 4.32
C LEU A 255 18.47 -3.53 3.98
N ALA A 256 19.13 -4.16 4.96
CA ALA A 256 19.69 -5.50 4.80
C ALA A 256 18.72 -6.61 5.23
N THR A 257 17.80 -6.32 6.16
CA THR A 257 16.83 -7.30 6.67
C THR A 257 15.41 -6.74 6.79
N GLY A 258 15.21 -5.46 6.52
CA GLY A 258 13.90 -4.81 6.54
C GLY A 258 13.75 -3.88 5.34
N TYR A 259 13.06 -2.77 5.53
CA TYR A 259 12.59 -1.89 4.46
C TYR A 259 12.52 -0.45 4.94
N SER A 260 12.52 0.49 3.99
CA SER A 260 12.26 1.91 4.23
C SER A 260 10.75 2.17 4.32
N ASP A 261 10.39 3.40 4.66
CA ASP A 261 9.02 3.93 4.58
C ASP A 261 8.53 4.13 3.13
N TYR A 262 9.42 4.04 2.13
CA TYR A 262 9.13 4.39 0.74
C TYR A 262 7.85 3.77 0.18
N GLY A 263 7.64 2.47 0.40
CA GLY A 263 6.51 1.72 -0.13
C GLY A 263 5.37 1.49 0.87
N SER A 264 5.49 2.05 2.09
CA SER A 264 4.52 1.89 3.18
C SER A 264 3.31 2.79 2.98
N LEU A 265 2.48 2.42 2.01
CA LEU A 265 1.31 3.17 1.55
C LEU A 265 0.06 2.29 1.65
N GLY A 266 -1.11 2.92 1.80
CA GLY A 266 -2.37 2.21 1.69
C GLY A 266 -3.45 2.67 2.66
N GLN A 267 -4.57 1.95 2.61
CA GLN A 267 -5.73 2.26 3.43
C GLN A 267 -5.54 1.79 4.87
N TYR A 268 -6.14 2.51 5.81
CA TYR A 268 -6.24 2.11 7.21
C TYR A 268 -7.59 2.48 7.80
N SER A 269 -7.88 1.91 8.96
CA SER A 269 -9.02 2.28 9.81
C SER A 269 -8.57 2.58 11.22
N ILE A 270 -9.20 3.56 11.86
CA ILE A 270 -9.12 3.85 13.30
C ILE A 270 -10.46 3.44 13.91
N THR A 271 -10.42 2.54 14.87
CA THR A 271 -11.60 2.07 15.60
C THR A 271 -11.34 2.08 17.10
N GLY A 272 -12.39 1.89 17.90
CA GLY A 272 -12.29 1.78 19.35
C GLY A 272 -13.06 2.87 20.06
N GLY A 273 -12.48 3.47 21.11
CA GLY A 273 -13.16 4.50 21.88
C GLY A 273 -12.27 5.56 22.53
N VAL A 274 -12.88 6.73 22.70
CA VAL A 274 -12.34 7.90 23.39
C VAL A 274 -13.24 8.20 24.58
N ALA A 275 -12.64 8.53 25.73
CA ALA A 275 -13.39 8.97 26.90
C ALA A 275 -14.09 10.33 26.63
N GLU A 276 -15.42 10.31 26.65
CA GLU A 276 -16.33 11.46 26.62
C GLU A 276 -16.88 11.81 28.00
#